data_AF-A0A356VY73-F1
#
_entry.id   AF-A0A356VY73-F1
#
_cell.length_a   1.000
_cell.length_b   1.000
_cell.length_c   1.000
_cell.angle_alpha   90.00
_cell.angle_beta   90.00
_cell.angle_gamma   90.00
#
_symmetry.space_group_name_H-M   'P 1'
#
loop_
_entity.id
_entity.type
_entity.pdbx_description
1 polymer ?
#
loop_
_entity_poly.entity_id
_entity_poly.type
_entity_poly.pdbx_seq_one_letter_code
_entity_poly.pdbx_strand_id
1 'polypeptide(L)'
;MSLFTFAKTEFHNLFSRPVTEQYPQKPKQFKERTRGHIENNIDLCILCGMCARKCPSNAITVNRAERTWEIRPFSCVQCGSCVENCPKKCLSMCQSYTRPGPEQTARLLRKPQPAAKPQPAAKPKFSAAPAPVGKSAS
;
A
#
# COMPACT_ATOMS: atom_id res chain seq x y z
N MET A 1 -15.21 55.47 13.81
CA MET A 1 -16.28 54.77 14.54
C MET A 1 -16.76 53.59 13.70
N SER A 2 -16.08 52.44 13.81
CA SER A 2 -16.33 51.21 13.04
C SER A 2 -16.97 50.15 13.95
N LEU A 3 -18.14 50.46 14.53
CA LEU A 3 -18.76 49.58 15.53
C LEU A 3 -19.82 48.63 14.95
N PHE A 4 -20.34 48.88 13.73
CA PHE A 4 -21.51 48.16 13.19
C PHE A 4 -21.34 47.56 11.79
N THR A 5 -20.11 47.45 11.29
CA THR A 5 -19.83 46.96 9.93
C THR A 5 -20.31 45.52 9.71
N PHE A 6 -20.39 44.71 10.77
CA PHE A 6 -20.78 43.30 10.73
C PHE A 6 -22.17 42.99 11.30
N ALA A 7 -22.87 43.97 11.87
CA ALA A 7 -24.16 43.75 12.53
C ALA A 7 -25.19 43.09 11.59
N LYS A 8 -25.25 43.50 10.32
CA LYS A 8 -26.13 42.89 9.31
C LYS A 8 -25.83 41.40 9.10
N THR A 9 -24.55 41.03 9.08
CA THR A 9 -24.11 39.64 8.89
C THR A 9 -24.36 38.81 10.14
N GLU A 10 -24.19 39.40 11.33
CA GLU A 10 -24.47 38.75 12.62
C GLU A 10 -25.96 38.42 12.76
N PHE A 11 -26.84 39.38 12.46
CA PHE A 11 -28.28 39.13 12.46
C PHE A 11 -28.67 38.06 11.43
N HIS A 12 -28.10 38.11 10.22
CA HIS A 12 -28.36 37.07 9.20
C HIS A 12 -27.88 35.68 9.67
N ASN A 13 -26.70 35.59 10.27
CA ASN A 13 -26.13 34.33 10.74
C ASN A 13 -26.86 33.77 11.97
N LEU A 14 -27.38 34.63 12.85
CA LEU A 14 -28.16 34.21 14.02
C LEU A 14 -29.44 33.46 13.64
N PHE A 15 -30.12 33.89 12.57
CA PHE A 15 -31.34 33.24 12.08
C PHE A 15 -31.08 32.15 11.03
N SER A 16 -29.83 31.97 10.59
CA SER A 16 -29.45 30.92 9.65
C SER A 16 -29.24 29.57 10.36
N ARG A 17 -29.40 28.47 9.63
CA ARG A 17 -29.11 27.13 10.18
C ARG A 17 -27.61 26.98 10.47
N PRO A 18 -27.24 26.26 11.56
CA PRO A 18 -25.84 26.00 11.86
C PRO A 18 -25.21 25.12 10.78
N VAL A 19 -23.99 25.46 10.38
CA VAL A 19 -23.19 24.68 9.41
C VAL A 19 -22.60 23.41 10.06
N THR A 20 -22.62 23.33 11.40
CA THR A 20 -22.01 22.24 12.15
C THR A 20 -22.72 20.90 11.90
N GLU A 21 -21.94 19.85 11.66
CA GLU A 21 -22.42 18.48 11.69
C GLU A 21 -22.26 17.90 13.11
N GLN A 22 -23.22 17.10 13.56
CA GLN A 22 -23.17 16.46 14.88
C GLN A 22 -22.20 15.26 14.86
N TYR A 23 -20.92 15.51 15.14
CA TYR A 23 -19.94 14.46 15.38
C TYR A 23 -19.99 14.03 16.86
N PRO A 24 -20.01 12.72 17.20
CA PRO A 24 -19.87 11.54 16.34
C PRO A 24 -21.19 10.89 15.88
N GLN A 25 -22.36 11.46 16.22
CA GLN A 25 -23.67 10.84 15.98
C GLN A 25 -23.99 10.66 14.47
N LYS A 26 -23.57 11.59 13.63
CA LYS A 26 -23.70 11.49 12.16
C LYS A 26 -22.33 11.17 11.57
N PRO A 27 -22.15 10.04 10.86
CA PRO A 27 -20.87 9.70 10.26
C PRO A 27 -20.54 10.70 9.16
N LYS A 28 -19.28 11.15 9.14
CA LYS A 28 -18.77 12.02 8.09
C LYS A 28 -18.77 11.28 6.75
N GLN A 29 -19.28 11.93 5.72
CA GLN A 29 -19.18 11.41 4.36
C GLN A 29 -17.79 11.71 3.79
N PHE A 30 -17.04 10.67 3.48
CA PHE A 30 -15.73 10.79 2.84
C PHE A 30 -15.89 10.92 1.33
N LYS A 31 -15.01 11.71 0.69
CA LYS A 31 -14.99 11.84 -0.77
C LYS A 31 -14.16 10.68 -1.36
N GLU A 32 -14.43 10.33 -2.61
CA GLU A 32 -13.78 9.18 -3.27
C GLU A 32 -12.24 9.27 -3.33
N ARG A 33 -11.70 10.49 -3.40
CA ARG A 33 -10.26 10.78 -3.45
C ARG A 33 -9.64 11.11 -2.09
N THR A 34 -10.36 10.87 -1.00
CA THR A 34 -9.81 11.06 0.35
C THR A 34 -8.63 10.12 0.58
N ARG A 35 -7.54 10.68 1.10
CA ARG A 35 -6.31 9.93 1.42
C ARG A 35 -6.33 9.51 2.88
N GLY A 36 -6.49 8.22 3.13
CA GLY A 36 -6.47 7.61 4.45
C GLY A 36 -5.24 6.72 4.67
N HIS A 37 -5.41 5.64 5.43
CA HIS A 37 -4.35 4.65 5.63
C HIS A 37 -4.13 3.81 4.36
N ILE A 38 -2.93 3.23 4.26
CA ILE A 38 -2.55 2.37 3.14
C ILE A 38 -2.88 0.92 3.49
N GLU A 39 -3.51 0.22 2.56
CA GLU A 39 -3.73 -1.23 2.62
C GLU A 39 -2.95 -1.93 1.51
N ASN A 40 -2.36 -3.07 1.84
CA ASN A 40 -1.58 -3.87 0.90
C ASN A 40 -2.26 -5.22 0.69
N ASN A 41 -2.59 -5.51 -0.56
CA ASN A 41 -2.96 -6.85 -0.98
C ASN A 41 -1.70 -7.70 -1.15
N ILE A 42 -1.41 -8.53 -0.16
CA ILE A 42 -0.19 -9.34 -0.11
C ILE A 42 -0.12 -10.36 -1.25
N ASP A 43 -1.26 -10.89 -1.69
CA ASP A 43 -1.30 -11.95 -2.70
C ASP A 43 -0.71 -11.45 -4.03
N LEU A 44 -1.09 -10.22 -4.41
CA LEU A 44 -0.59 -9.53 -5.60
C LEU A 44 0.82 -8.93 -5.42
N CYS A 45 1.26 -8.73 -4.17
CA CYS A 45 2.54 -8.11 -3.86
C CYS A 45 3.72 -9.02 -4.23
N ILE A 46 4.64 -8.53 -5.06
CA ILE A 46 5.87 -9.25 -5.46
C ILE A 46 7.10 -8.89 -4.60
N LEU A 47 6.91 -8.13 -3.51
CA LEU A 47 7.97 -7.69 -2.59
C LEU A 47 9.16 -7.02 -3.31
N CYS A 48 8.87 -6.19 -4.32
CA CYS A 48 9.89 -5.49 -5.11
C CYS A 48 10.58 -4.32 -4.38
N GLY A 49 10.04 -3.87 -3.25
CA GLY A 49 10.62 -2.78 -2.44
C GLY A 49 10.54 -1.37 -3.06
N MET A 50 9.89 -1.19 -4.22
CA MET A 50 9.75 0.15 -4.82
C MET A 50 8.94 1.12 -3.94
N CYS A 51 7.95 0.61 -3.21
CA CYS A 51 7.17 1.41 -2.26
C CYS A 51 8.03 1.96 -1.12
N ALA A 52 8.98 1.18 -0.60
CA ALA A 52 9.93 1.64 0.42
C ALA A 52 10.86 2.72 -0.14
N ARG A 53 11.46 2.50 -1.32
CA ARG A 53 12.36 3.48 -1.96
C ARG A 53 11.71 4.81 -2.30
N LYS A 54 10.43 4.80 -2.68
CA LYS A 54 9.70 6.04 -3.03
C LYS A 54 9.09 6.75 -1.81
N CYS A 55 9.08 6.11 -0.64
CA CYS A 55 8.48 6.69 0.55
C CYS A 55 9.32 7.88 1.05
N PRO A 56 8.78 9.11 1.10
CA PRO A 56 9.55 10.27 1.57
C PRO A 56 9.88 10.20 3.07
N SER A 57 9.07 9.47 3.85
CA SER A 57 9.22 9.35 5.31
C SER A 57 9.79 8.00 5.76
N ASN A 58 10.20 7.14 4.82
CA ASN A 58 10.71 5.79 5.12
C ASN A 58 9.79 4.96 6.06
N ALA A 59 8.47 5.12 5.89
CA ALA A 59 7.47 4.46 6.73
C ALA A 59 7.25 2.97 6.38
N ILE A 60 7.72 2.52 5.21
CA ILE A 60 7.51 1.16 4.70
C ILE A 60 8.83 0.41 4.70
N THR A 61 8.85 -0.78 5.29
CA THR A 61 9.98 -1.72 5.27
C THR A 61 9.58 -2.97 4.50
N VAL A 62 10.45 -3.44 3.60
CA VAL A 62 10.21 -4.66 2.82
C VAL A 62 11.40 -5.58 2.97
N ASN A 63 11.18 -6.76 3.53
CA ASN A 63 12.20 -7.81 3.63
C ASN A 63 11.87 -8.95 2.67
N ARG A 64 12.70 -9.12 1.63
CA ARG A 64 12.51 -10.14 0.60
C ARG A 64 12.88 -11.55 1.09
N ALA A 65 13.84 -11.66 2.02
CA ALA A 65 14.27 -12.93 2.58
C ALA A 65 13.17 -13.52 3.50
N GLU A 66 12.65 -12.69 4.41
CA GLU A 66 11.59 -13.07 5.35
C GLU A 66 10.18 -13.05 4.72
N ARG A 67 10.07 -12.46 3.52
CA ARG A 67 8.81 -12.23 2.80
C ARG A 67 7.81 -11.40 3.60
N THR A 68 8.32 -10.40 4.30
CA THR A 68 7.53 -9.48 5.13
C THR A 68 7.44 -8.11 4.47
N TRP A 69 6.26 -7.51 4.60
CA TRP A 69 6.00 -6.12 4.28
C TRP A 69 5.45 -5.46 5.54
N GLU A 70 6.09 -4.40 5.98
CA GLU A 70 5.73 -3.69 7.20
C GLU A 70 5.48 -2.22 6.88
N ILE A 71 4.44 -1.66 7.49
CA ILE A 71 4.19 -0.22 7.46
C ILE A 71 4.03 0.32 8.88
N ARG A 72 4.71 1.44 9.17
CA ARG A 72 4.54 2.22 10.39
C ARG A 72 3.59 3.39 10.11
N PRO A 73 2.31 3.33 10.55
CA PRO A 73 1.32 4.37 10.26
C PRO A 73 1.68 5.72 10.86
N PHE A 74 2.36 5.74 12.02
CA PHE A 74 2.82 6.96 12.67
C PHE A 74 3.84 7.76 11.85
N SER A 75 4.66 7.08 11.04
CA SER A 75 5.62 7.74 10.15
C SER A 75 5.02 8.04 8.77
N CYS A 76 3.80 7.60 8.48
CA CYS A 76 3.19 7.74 7.16
C CYS A 76 2.55 9.12 6.99
N VAL A 77 3.05 9.91 6.03
CA VAL A 77 2.49 11.23 5.69
C VAL A 77 1.30 11.18 4.70
N GLN A 78 0.80 9.97 4.40
CA GLN A 78 -0.37 9.75 3.53
C GLN A 78 -0.29 10.44 2.14
N CYS A 79 0.93 10.54 1.58
CA CYS A 79 1.17 11.21 0.31
C CYS A 79 0.65 10.46 -0.93
N GLY A 80 0.53 9.13 -0.86
CA GLY A 80 0.06 8.29 -1.97
C GLY A 80 1.13 7.81 -2.96
N SER A 81 2.38 8.30 -2.87
CA SER A 81 3.47 7.96 -3.81
C SER A 81 3.75 6.45 -3.92
N CYS A 82 3.52 5.70 -2.85
CA CYS A 82 3.69 4.24 -2.86
C CYS A 82 2.63 3.51 -3.72
N VAL A 83 1.42 4.05 -3.81
CA VAL A 83 0.31 3.49 -4.60
C VAL A 83 0.55 3.76 -6.10
N GLU A 84 0.97 4.98 -6.42
CA GLU A 84 1.25 5.40 -7.80
C GLU A 84 2.46 4.64 -8.40
N ASN A 85 3.51 4.43 -7.61
CA ASN A 85 4.73 3.77 -8.07
C ASN A 85 4.67 2.23 -8.00
N CYS A 86 3.58 1.63 -7.53
CA CYS A 86 3.48 0.17 -7.44
C CYS A 86 3.21 -0.45 -8.82
N PRO A 87 4.09 -1.30 -9.36
CA PRO A 87 3.95 -1.87 -10.71
C PRO A 87 2.78 -2.86 -10.81
N LYS A 88 2.44 -3.52 -9.70
CA LYS A 88 1.33 -4.47 -9.60
C LYS A 88 0.05 -3.83 -9.06
N LYS A 89 0.08 -2.53 -8.73
CA LYS A 89 -1.04 -1.79 -8.13
C LYS A 89 -1.69 -2.55 -6.96
N CYS A 90 -0.86 -3.20 -6.12
CA CYS A 90 -1.34 -4.00 -4.98
C CYS A 90 -1.65 -3.17 -3.73
N LEU A 91 -1.25 -1.89 -3.73
CA LEU A 91 -1.47 -0.97 -2.62
C LEU A 91 -2.68 -0.09 -2.93
N SER A 92 -3.56 0.13 -1.95
CA SER A 92 -4.72 1.00 -2.04
C SER A 92 -4.75 2.01 -0.89
N MET A 93 -5.24 3.23 -1.16
CA MET A 93 -5.54 4.21 -0.13
C MET A 93 -6.98 4.01 0.33
N CYS A 94 -7.19 3.75 1.62
CA CYS A 94 -8.52 3.72 2.20
C CYS A 94 -9.08 5.13 2.31
N GLN A 95 -10.40 5.27 2.18
CA GLN A 95 -11.10 6.55 2.29
C GLN A 95 -11.43 6.91 3.76
N SER A 96 -10.90 6.18 4.73
CA SER A 96 -11.11 6.43 6.16
C SER A 96 -9.89 7.08 6.80
N TYR A 97 -10.11 7.93 7.81
CA TYR A 97 -9.03 8.40 8.66
C TYR A 97 -8.39 7.24 9.43
N THR A 98 -7.07 7.30 9.60
CA THR A 98 -6.35 6.37 10.48
C THR A 98 -6.89 6.54 11.88
N ARG A 99 -7.41 5.46 12.48
CA ARG A 99 -7.90 5.49 13.85
C ARG A 99 -6.72 5.83 14.78
N PRO A 100 -6.85 6.82 15.69
CA PRO A 100 -5.83 7.07 16.68
C PRO A 100 -5.74 5.85 17.62
N GLY A 101 -4.53 5.36 17.82
CA GLY A 101 -4.22 4.34 18.83
C GLY A 101 -3.30 4.94 19.90
N PRO A 102 -3.32 4.41 21.13
CA PRO A 102 -2.43 4.86 22.21
C PRO A 102 -0.96 4.53 21.94
N GLU A 103 -0.69 3.53 21.10
CA GLU A 103 0.64 2.98 20.86
C GLU A 103 1.06 3.06 19.38
N GLN A 104 2.37 3.13 19.17
CA GLN A 104 2.97 3.09 17.84
C GLN A 104 3.03 1.66 17.29
N THR A 105 1.93 1.23 16.67
CA THR A 105 1.84 -0.11 16.08
C THR A 105 2.40 -0.14 14.66
N ALA A 106 3.20 -1.15 14.36
CA ALA A 106 3.61 -1.48 13.00
C ALA A 106 2.69 -2.57 12.44
N ARG A 107 2.14 -2.36 11.24
CA ARG A 107 1.32 -3.37 10.57
C ARG A 107 2.23 -4.26 9.72
N LEU A 108 2.56 -5.43 10.25
CA LEU A 108 3.35 -6.45 9.56
C LEU A 108 2.43 -7.41 8.80
N LEU A 109 2.74 -7.59 7.52
CA LEU A 109 2.03 -8.44 6.58
C LEU A 109 3.03 -9.44 6.00
N ARG A 110 2.80 -10.74 6.22
CA ARG A 110 3.67 -11.81 5.73
C ARG A 110 3.05 -12.47 4.50
N LYS A 111 3.83 -12.61 3.42
CA LYS A 111 3.36 -13.38 2.26
C LYS A 111 3.44 -14.87 2.57
N PRO A 112 2.33 -15.62 2.46
CA PRO A 112 2.38 -17.07 2.60
C PRO A 112 3.34 -17.64 1.56
N GLN A 113 4.10 -18.67 1.94
CA GLN A 113 4.93 -19.34 0.96
C GLN A 113 4.00 -19.98 -0.07
N PRO A 114 4.20 -19.72 -1.38
CA PRO A 114 3.51 -20.52 -2.38
C PRO A 114 3.91 -21.96 -2.11
N ALA A 115 2.92 -22.83 -1.89
CA ALA A 115 3.14 -24.28 -1.83
C ALA A 115 4.07 -24.65 -2.98
N ALA A 116 5.18 -25.30 -2.66
CA ALA A 116 6.17 -25.70 -3.66
C ALA A 116 5.42 -26.38 -4.79
N LYS A 117 5.38 -25.74 -5.97
CA LYS A 117 4.93 -26.44 -7.17
C LYS A 117 5.84 -27.68 -7.27
N PRO A 118 5.29 -28.89 -7.48
CA PRO A 118 6.12 -30.06 -7.75
C PRO A 118 7.12 -29.66 -8.82
N GLN A 119 8.41 -29.80 -8.51
CA GLN A 119 9.44 -29.53 -9.51
C GLN A 119 9.10 -30.42 -10.70
N PRO A 120 8.91 -29.87 -11.92
CA PRO A 120 8.78 -30.73 -13.08
C PRO A 120 10.07 -31.54 -13.13
N ALA A 121 9.91 -32.86 -12.99
CA ALA A 121 11.01 -33.82 -12.94
C ALA A 121 12.06 -33.42 -13.97
N ALA A 122 13.30 -33.26 -13.49
CA ALA A 122 14.45 -33.00 -14.33
C ALA A 122 14.36 -33.95 -15.53
N LYS A 123 14.23 -33.39 -16.73
CA LYS A 123 14.35 -34.19 -17.95
C LYS A 123 15.69 -34.92 -17.85
N PRO A 124 15.73 -36.27 -17.94
CA PRO A 124 17.00 -36.96 -17.94
C PRO A 124 17.81 -36.40 -19.11
N LYS A 125 19.03 -35.93 -18.80
CA LYS A 125 19.99 -35.53 -19.81
C LYS A 125 20.18 -36.76 -20.71
N PHE A 126 19.66 -36.70 -21.93
CA PHE A 126 20.03 -37.67 -22.96
C PHE A 126 21.52 -37.42 -23.23
N SER A 127 22.37 -38.22 -22.61
CA SER A 127 23.79 -38.28 -22.90
C SER A 127 23.94 -38.57 -24.39
N ALA A 128 24.70 -37.71 -25.07
CA ALA A 128 25.05 -37.88 -26.47
C ALA A 128 25.57 -39.31 -26.70
N ALA A 129 24.98 -39.99 -27.69
CA ALA A 129 25.50 -41.24 -28.19
C ALA A 129 26.95 -41.03 -28.70
N PRO A 130 27.85 -42.01 -28.52
CA PRO A 130 29.22 -41.91 -28.99
C PRO A 130 29.28 -41.85 -30.52
N ALA A 131 30.22 -41.06 -31.03
CA ALA A 131 30.49 -40.86 -32.45
C ALA A 131 30.74 -42.18 -33.20
N PRO A 132 30.33 -42.29 -34.48
CA PRO A 132 30.61 -43.47 -35.28
C PRO A 132 32.11 -43.56 -35.63
N VAL A 133 32.70 -44.72 -35.35
CA VAL A 133 34.04 -45.13 -35.79
C VAL A 133 34.04 -45.23 -37.32
N GLY A 134 34.67 -44.26 -37.98
CA GLY A 134 34.93 -44.28 -39.41
C GLY A 134 36.14 -45.16 -39.75
N LYS A 135 35.90 -46.20 -40.54
CA LYS A 135 36.91 -47.01 -41.23
C LYS A 135 37.42 -46.29 -42.48
N SER A 136 38.73 -46.32 -42.73
CA SER A 136 39.41 -46.46 -44.03
C SER A 136 40.92 -46.31 -43.76
N ALA A 137 41.81 -47.29 -44.01
CA ALA A 137 42.15 -47.92 -45.28
C ALA A 137 42.73 -46.92 -46.31
N SER A 138 44.01 -46.57 -46.12
CA SER A 138 45.09 -46.49 -47.14
C SER A 138 46.39 -46.10 -46.45
#